data_AF-A0A3M2GMM8-F1
#
_entry.id   AF-A0A3M2GMM8-F1
#
_cell.length_a   1.000
_cell.length_b   1.000
_cell.length_c   1.000
_cell.angle_alpha   90.00
_cell.angle_beta   90.00
_cell.angle_gamma   90.00
#
_symmetry.space_group_name_H-M   'P 1'
#
loop_
_entity.id
_entity.type
_entity.pdbx_description
1 polymer ?
#
loop_
_entity_poly.entity_id
_entity_poly.type
_entity_poly.pdbx_seq_one_letter_code
_entity_poly.pdbx_strand_id
1 'polypeptide(L)' 'MSSRLIFVAVARPTFDLALAAELAQAALAVSRQLDPGAVGTAELVTDPDRLETLVGAHLARPTDADALVVFHATFTDDRF' A
#
# COMPACT_ATOMS: atom_id res chain seq x y z
N MET A 1 10.73 20.24 1.27
CA MET A 1 11.17 18.91 0.80
C MET A 1 9.91 18.07 0.72
N SER A 2 9.55 17.54 -0.44
CA SER A 2 8.46 16.55 -0.51
C SER A 2 9.03 15.26 0.04
N SER A 3 8.32 14.63 0.97
CA SER A 3 8.62 13.25 1.33
C SER A 3 8.35 12.35 0.12
N ARG A 4 8.89 11.14 0.11
CA ARG A 4 8.53 10.09 -0.83
C ARG A 4 7.87 8.96 -0.07
N LEU A 5 6.56 9.06 0.07
CA LEU A 5 5.74 7.99 0.63
C LEU A 5 5.48 6.91 -0.42
N ILE A 6 5.67 5.64 -0.06
CA ILE A 6 5.17 4.50 -0.84
C ILE A 6 3.87 4.02 -0.21
N PHE A 7 2.81 3.90 -1.00
CA PHE A 7 1.54 3.33 -0.58
C PHE A 7 1.34 1.92 -1.14
N VAL A 8 0.98 0.98 -0.27
CA VAL A 8 0.57 -0.38 -0.62
C VAL A 8 -0.72 -0.71 0.09
N ALA A 9 -1.74 -1.17 -0.65
CA ALA A 9 -2.97 -1.68 -0.07
C ALA A 9 -2.91 -3.21 0.03
N VAL A 10 -3.27 -3.75 1.19
CA VAL A 10 -3.37 -5.19 1.43
C VAL A 10 -4.81 -5.57 1.75
N ALA A 11 -5.23 -6.73 1.27
CA ALA A 11 -6.57 -7.25 1.54
C ALA A 11 -6.56 -8.78 1.60
N ARG A 12 -7.49 -9.36 2.34
CA ARG A 12 -7.73 -10.80 2.34
C ARG A 12 -8.81 -11.15 1.31
N PRO A 13 -8.58 -12.17 0.46
CA PRO A 13 -9.49 -12.53 -0.63
C PRO A 13 -10.82 -13.12 -0.15
N THR A 14 -10.96 -13.44 1.14
CA THR A 14 -12.20 -13.95 1.74
C THR A 14 -13.24 -12.86 2.02
N PHE A 15 -12.88 -11.58 1.89
CA PHE A 15 -13.77 -10.45 2.10
C PHE A 15 -14.18 -9.82 0.77
N ASP A 16 -15.03 -8.79 0.84
CA ASP A 16 -15.47 -8.02 -0.31
C ASP A 16 -14.30 -7.22 -0.91
N LEU A 17 -13.74 -7.75 -2.00
CA LEU A 17 -12.63 -7.13 -2.72
C LEU A 17 -13.04 -5.87 -3.49
N ALA A 18 -14.31 -5.74 -3.88
CA ALA A 18 -14.78 -4.54 -4.55
C ALA A 18 -14.80 -3.36 -3.57
N LEU A 19 -15.37 -3.57 -2.39
CA LEU A 19 -15.35 -2.58 -1.31
C LEU A 19 -13.92 -2.27 -0.86
N ALA A 20 -13.06 -3.29 -0.72
CA ALA A 20 -11.65 -3.09 -0.36
C ALA A 20 -10.91 -2.23 -1.39
N ALA A 21 -11.18 -2.40 -2.68
CA ALA A 21 -10.57 -1.61 -3.74
C ALA A 21 -11.04 -0.15 -3.68
N GLU A 22 -12.32 0.10 -3.40
CA GLU A 22 -12.84 1.46 -3.18
C GLU A 22 -12.15 2.14 -1.99
N LEU A 23 -11.99 1.43 -0.87
CA LEU A 23 -11.29 1.93 0.31
C LEU A 23 -9.81 2.22 0.02
N ALA A 24 -9.13 1.33 -0.70
CA ALA A 24 -7.73 1.52 -1.10
C ALA A 24 -7.55 2.75 -2.00
N GLN A 25 -8.48 3.00 -2.93
CA GLN A 25 -8.46 4.20 -3.77
C GLN A 25 -8.65 5.47 -2.96
N ALA A 26 -9.61 5.47 -2.03
CA ALA A 26 -9.84 6.60 -1.13
C ALA A 26 -8.60 6.88 -0.25
N ALA A 27 -7.99 5.84 0.31
CA ALA A 27 -6.79 5.95 1.13
C ALA A 27 -5.60 6.51 0.34
N LEU A 28 -5.36 6.02 -0.89
CA LEU A 28 -4.32 6.56 -1.77
C LEU A 28 -4.56 8.03 -2.11
N ALA A 29 -5.81 8.42 -2.34
CA ALA A 29 -6.16 9.81 -2.60
C ALA A 29 -5.82 10.71 -1.40
N VAL A 30 -6.09 10.25 -0.17
CA VAL A 30 -5.69 10.94 1.06
C VAL A 30 -4.16 11.00 1.20
N SER A 31 -3.45 9.91 0.95
CA SER A 31 -1.98 9.90 0.99
C SER A 31 -1.37 10.93 0.03
N ARG A 32 -1.94 11.10 -1.17
CA ARG A 32 -1.49 12.10 -2.15
C ARG A 32 -1.83 13.54 -1.77
N GLN A 33 -2.88 13.76 -0.99
CA GLN A 33 -3.18 15.08 -0.43
C GLN A 33 -2.18 15.46 0.67
N LEU A 34 -1.75 14.48 1.47
CA LEU A 34 -0.74 14.68 2.52
C LEU A 34 0.66 14.85 1.94
N ASP A 35 0.99 14.09 0.89
CA ASP A 35 2.25 14.17 0.17
C ASP A 35 1.99 14.04 -1.34
N PRO A 36 2.05 15.15 -2.11
CA PRO A 36 1.92 15.11 -3.56
C PRO A 36 2.98 14.23 -4.25
N GLY A 37 4.09 13.95 -3.57
CA GLY A 37 5.15 13.03 -3.99
C GLY A 37 4.88 11.56 -3.70
N ALA A 38 3.74 11.22 -3.07
CA ALA A 38 3.39 9.84 -2.74
C ALA A 38 3.24 8.99 -4.01
N VAL A 39 4.01 7.91 -4.06
CA VAL A 39 4.02 6.91 -5.13
C VAL A 39 3.37 5.62 -4.65
N GLY A 40 2.83 4.84 -5.57
CA GLY A 40 2.12 3.60 -5.24
C GLY A 40 0.81 3.45 -6.01
N THR A 41 0.18 2.31 -5.80
CA THR A 41 -1.06 1.93 -6.48
C THR A 41 -2.09 1.50 -5.43
N ALA A 42 -3.37 1.65 -5.76
CA ALA A 42 -4.47 1.11 -4.96
C ALA A 42 -4.78 -0.36 -5.32
N GLU A 43 -3.89 -1.04 -6.06
CA GLU A 43 -4.03 -2.46 -6.35
C GLU A 43 -3.92 -3.23 -5.04
N LEU A 44 -4.93 -4.08 -4.79
CA LEU A 44 -4.96 -4.90 -3.59
C LEU A 44 -3.92 -6.01 -3.70
N VAL A 45 -2.99 -6.01 -2.77
CA VAL A 45 -2.08 -7.13 -2.55
C VAL A 45 -2.81 -8.13 -1.65
N THR A 46 -3.13 -9.29 -2.22
CA THR A 46 -3.85 -10.36 -1.54
C THR A 46 -2.98 -11.59 -1.29
N ASP A 47 -1.66 -11.41 -1.37
CA ASP A 47 -0.66 -12.46 -1.29
C ASP A 47 0.58 -11.94 -0.54
N PRO A 48 1.00 -12.55 0.58
CA PRO A 48 2.15 -12.09 1.36
C PRO A 48 3.46 -12.11 0.57
N ASP A 49 3.69 -13.13 -0.28
CA ASP A 49 4.91 -13.23 -1.08
C ASP A 49 5.03 -12.04 -2.06
N ARG A 50 3.89 -11.61 -2.61
CA ARG A 50 3.81 -10.42 -3.45
C ARG A 50 4.06 -9.12 -2.66
N LEU A 51 3.58 -9.03 -1.42
CA LEU A 51 3.88 -7.90 -0.54
C LEU A 51 5.38 -7.82 -0.25
N GLU A 52 6.00 -8.93 0.13
CA GLU A 52 7.45 -9.00 0.40
C GLU A 52 8.27 -8.61 -0.83
N THR A 53 7.87 -9.08 -2.02
CA THR A 53 8.53 -8.73 -3.29
C THR A 53 8.43 -7.22 -3.58
N LEU A 54 7.26 -6.61 -3.39
CA LEU A 54 7.05 -5.18 -3.61
C LEU A 54 7.87 -4.34 -2.62
N VAL A 55 7.78 -4.67 -1.33
CA VAL A 55 8.53 -3.98 -0.28
C VAL A 55 10.04 -4.15 -0.50
N GLY A 56 10.49 -5.36 -0.82
CA GLY A 56 11.89 -5.66 -1.12
C GLY A 56 12.43 -4.86 -2.30
N ALA A 57 11.65 -4.71 -3.37
CA ALA A 57 12.04 -3.89 -4.53
C ALA A 57 12.24 -2.42 -4.18
N HIS A 58 11.43 -1.89 -3.27
CA HIS A 58 11.55 -0.52 -2.77
C HIS A 58 12.70 -0.34 -1.79
N LEU A 59 12.90 -1.30 -0.87
CA LEU A 59 14.01 -1.27 0.10
C LEU A 59 15.38 -1.46 -0.56
N ALA A 60 15.45 -2.21 -1.67
CA ALA A 60 16.68 -2.37 -2.45
C ALA A 60 17.16 -1.05 -3.11
N ARG A 61 16.31 -0.02 -3.14
CA ARG A 61 16.63 1.33 -3.61
C ARG A 61 16.37 2.35 -2.49
N PRO A 62 17.22 2.39 -1.45
CA PRO A 62 16.98 3.15 -0.22
C PRO A 62 16.91 4.68 -0.40
N THR A 63 17.21 5.20 -1.60
CA THR A 63 17.03 6.62 -1.95
C THR A 63 15.64 6.96 -2.49
N ASP A 64 14.77 5.97 -2.68
CA ASP A 64 13.48 6.16 -3.39
C ASP A 64 12.28 6.38 -2.46
N ALA A 65 12.41 6.17 -1.14
CA ALA A 65 11.32 6.39 -0.19
C ALA A 65 11.78 6.75 1.22
N ASP A 66 11.05 7.68 1.84
CA ASP A 66 11.24 8.10 3.24
C ASP A 66 10.37 7.30 4.20
N ALA A 67 9.22 6.79 3.73
CA ALA A 67 8.35 5.92 4.51
C ALA A 67 7.48 5.02 3.61
N LEU A 68 7.10 3.87 4.16
CA LEU A 68 6.15 2.91 3.60
C LEU A 68 4.84 2.98 4.39
N VAL A 69 3.73 3.16 3.68
CA VAL A 69 2.37 3.10 4.19
C VAL A 69 1.74 1.80 3.72
N VAL A 70 1.49 0.90 4.66
CA VAL A 70 0.71 -0.33 4.42
C VAL A 70 -0.72 -0.08 4.90
N PHE A 71 -1.66 -0.07 3.96
CA PHE A 71 -3.08 0.15 4.23
C PHE A 71 -3.84 -1.17 4.18
N HIS A 72 -4.40 -1.57 5.31
CA HIS A 72 -5.22 -2.77 5.43
C HIS A 72 -6.66 -2.46 5.03
N ALA A 73 -7.01 -2.77 3.78
CA ALA A 73 -8.33 -2.49 3.21
C ALA A 73 -9.42 -3.47 3.70
N THR A 74 -9.00 -4.61 4.25
CA THR A 74 -9.86 -5.57 4.96
C THR A 74 -9.19 -5.96 6.26
N PHE A 75 -9.88 -6.69 7.14
CA PHE A 75 -9.23 -7.31 8.30
C PHE A 75 -8.08 -8.22 7.85
N THR A 76 -6.92 -8.03 8.45
CA THR A 76 -5.76 -8.90 8.33
C THR A 76 -5.28 -9.27 9.74
N ASP A 77 -4.66 -10.45 9.87
CA ASP A 77 -4.07 -10.94 11.13
C ASP A 77 -2.54 -10.95 11.02
N ASP A 78 -1.81 -11.41 12.02
CA ASP A 78 -0.33 -11.38 12.05
C ASP A 78 0.33 -12.17 10.90
N ARG A 79 -0.45 -12.92 10.11
CA ARG A 79 0.01 -13.65 8.93
C ARG A 79 -0.31 -12.89 7.63
N PHE A 80 -0.82 -11.65 7.74
CA PHE A 80 -1.34 -10.82 6.64
C PHE A 80 -1.35 -9.29 6.88
#